data_AF-A0A7H1DY92-F1
#
_entry.id   AF-A0A7H1DY92-F1
#
_cell.length_a   1.000
_cell.length_b   1.000
_cell.length_c   1.000
_cell.angle_alpha   90.00
_cell.angle_beta   90.00
_cell.angle_gamma   90.00
#
_symmetry.space_group_name_H-M   'P 1'
#
loop_
_entity.id
_entity.type
_entity.pdbx_description
1 polymer ?
#
loop_
_entity_poly.entity_id
_entity_poly.type
_entity_poly.pdbx_seq_one_letter_code
_entity_poly.pdbx_strand_id
1 'polypeptide(L)'
;MDTVTAQLVFGIIVIVIAIVLIYWINRRKFYRRNGMGAEGFSSFEASVFTRFIERIGKWIAYALIVVGIVCIWTYSQMKKEKELQKVEIQNPR
;
A
#
# COMPACT_ATOMS: atom_id res chain seq x y z
N MET A 1 7.19 22.22 5.92
CA MET A 1 6.59 21.51 4.77
C MET A 1 5.14 21.91 4.68
N ASP A 2 4.66 22.22 3.48
CA ASP A 2 3.24 22.46 3.23
C ASP A 2 2.45 21.16 3.42
N THR A 3 1.20 21.28 3.88
CA THR A 3 0.30 20.15 4.15
C THR A 3 0.05 19.28 2.92
N VAL A 4 0.10 19.89 1.73
CA VAL A 4 -0.14 19.24 0.44
C VAL A 4 1.03 18.32 0.08
N THR A 5 2.27 18.80 0.24
CA THR A 5 3.47 17.97 0.12
C THR A 5 3.52 16.86 1.17
N ALA A 6 3.13 17.15 2.41
CA ALA A 6 3.06 16.14 3.47
C ALA A 6 2.08 15.00 3.13
N GLN A 7 0.92 15.31 2.53
CA GLN A 7 -0.06 14.31 2.11
C GLN A 7 0.48 13.41 0.97
N LEU A 8 1.20 13.99 0.00
CA LEU A 8 1.83 13.22 -1.07
C LEU A 8 2.92 12.28 -0.54
N VAL A 9 3.80 12.79 0.34
CA VAL A 9 4.85 11.99 0.98
C VAL A 9 4.24 10.85 1.80
N PHE A 10 3.19 11.12 2.57
CA PHE A 10 2.47 10.11 3.32
C PHE A 10 1.88 9.02 2.41
N GLY A 11 1.21 9.41 1.32
CA GLY A 11 0.65 8.46 0.35
C GLY A 11 1.71 7.53 -0.26
N ILE A 12 2.88 8.08 -0.62
CA ILE A 12 4.00 7.28 -1.15
C ILE A 12 4.51 6.30 -0.09
N ILE A 13 4.74 6.76 1.14
CA ILE A 13 5.24 5.91 2.23
C ILE A 13 4.28 4.75 2.49
N VAL A 14 2.96 5.01 2.53
CA VAL A 14 1.94 3.97 2.73
C VAL A 14 2.00 2.91 1.63
N ILE A 15 2.13 3.31 0.37
CA ILE A 15 2.25 2.36 -0.76
C ILE A 15 3.54 1.54 -0.64
N VAL A 16 4.67 2.16 -0.31
CA VAL A 16 5.95 1.47 -0.14
C VAL A 16 5.84 0.41 0.96
N ILE A 17 5.26 0.75 2.11
CA ILE A 17 5.02 -0.20 3.21
C ILE A 17 4.13 -1.35 2.75
N ALA A 18 3.09 -1.06 1.97
CA ALA A 18 2.19 -2.09 1.42
C ALA A 18 2.92 -3.07 0.51
N ILE A 19 3.78 -2.58 -0.38
CA ILE A 19 4.59 -3.41 -1.29
C ILE A 19 5.59 -4.26 -0.49
N VAL A 20 6.26 -3.67 0.50
CA VAL A 20 7.19 -4.39 1.39
C VAL A 20 6.46 -5.51 2.14
N LEU A 21 5.25 -5.27 2.64
CA LEU A 21 4.42 -6.29 3.29
C LEU A 21 4.08 -7.43 2.33
N ILE A 22 3.65 -7.13 1.10
CA ILE A 22 3.35 -8.16 0.08
C ILE A 22 4.59 -8.99 -0.22
N TYR A 23 5.73 -8.32 -0.44
CA TYR A 23 7.00 -8.98 -0.71
C TYR A 23 7.41 -9.88 0.46
N TRP A 24 7.33 -9.39 1.69
CA TRP A 24 7.72 -10.14 2.88
C TRP A 24 6.83 -11.37 3.11
N ILE A 25 5.52 -11.25 2.90
CA ILE A 25 4.58 -12.38 2.96
C ILE A 25 4.90 -13.41 1.87
N ASN A 26 5.10 -12.96 0.63
CA ASN A 26 5.45 -13.87 -0.48
C ASN A 26 6.83 -14.53 -0.27
N ARG A 27 7.78 -13.81 0.32
CA ARG A 27 9.11 -14.30 0.68
C ARG A 27 9.01 -15.40 1.74
N ARG A 28 8.24 -15.20 2.82
CA ARG A 28 7.97 -16.23 3.85
C ARG A 28 7.35 -17.49 3.24
N LYS A 29 6.43 -17.33 2.30
CA LYS A 29 5.82 -18.46 1.57
C LYS A 29 6.85 -19.22 0.73
N PHE A 30 7.78 -18.52 0.09
CA PHE A 30 8.84 -19.12 -0.72
C PHE A 30 9.82 -19.95 0.13
N TYR A 31 10.32 -19.42 1.25
CA TYR A 31 11.27 -20.14 2.11
C TYR A 31 10.68 -21.36 2.83
N ARG A 32 9.35 -21.51 2.86
CA ARG A 32 8.68 -22.69 3.42
C ARG A 32 8.56 -23.85 2.42
N ARG A 33 8.91 -23.63 1.15
CA ARG A 33 8.84 -24.66 0.10
C ARG A 33 10.17 -25.42 0.02
N ASN A 34 10.11 -26.75 0.10
CA ASN A 34 11.27 -27.63 -0.11
C ASN A 34 11.62 -27.71 -1.62
N GLY A 35 12.71 -28.41 -1.99
CA GLY A 35 13.16 -28.57 -3.39
C GLY A 35 12.12 -29.14 -4.37
N MET A 36 11.03 -29.74 -3.88
CA MET A 36 9.89 -30.23 -4.66
C MET A 36 8.71 -29.24 -4.72
N GLY A 37 8.83 -28.05 -4.13
CA GLY A 37 7.75 -27.04 -4.05
C GLY A 37 6.68 -27.33 -2.99
N ALA A 38 6.80 -28.42 -2.25
CA ALA A 38 5.90 -28.79 -1.15
C ALA A 38 6.14 -27.89 0.08
N GLU A 39 5.06 -27.39 0.67
CA GLU A 39 5.14 -26.64 1.93
C GLU A 39 5.37 -27.62 3.08
N GLY A 40 6.53 -27.54 3.73
CA GLY A 40 6.81 -28.31 4.94
C GLY A 40 6.12 -27.68 6.14
N PHE A 41 5.09 -28.33 6.67
CA PHE A 41 4.48 -27.98 7.95
C PHE A 41 4.65 -29.15 8.93
N SER A 42 5.08 -28.86 10.15
CA SER A 42 5.23 -29.86 11.21
C SER A 42 3.90 -30.36 11.78
N SER A 43 2.82 -29.59 11.59
CA SER A 43 1.49 -29.90 12.15
C SER A 43 0.37 -29.28 11.32
N PHE A 44 -0.82 -29.90 11.34
CA PHE A 44 -2.00 -29.42 10.62
C PHE A 44 -2.45 -28.04 11.12
N GLU A 45 -2.47 -27.82 12.44
CA GLU A 45 -2.87 -26.54 13.05
C GLU A 45 -1.96 -25.38 12.63
N ALA A 46 -0.65 -25.61 12.60
CA ALA A 46 0.34 -24.62 12.16
C ALA A 46 0.14 -24.24 10.69
N SER A 47 -0.26 -25.20 9.84
CA SER A 47 -0.58 -24.95 8.43
C SER A 47 -1.81 -24.06 8.27
N VAL A 48 -2.87 -24.33 9.03
CA VAL A 48 -4.11 -23.55 9.00
C VAL A 48 -3.87 -22.13 9.52
N PHE A 49 -3.22 -21.99 10.68
CA PHE A 49 -2.95 -20.68 11.28
C PHE A 49 -2.06 -19.81 10.40
N THR A 50 -0.99 -20.39 9.84
CA THR A 50 -0.08 -19.63 8.97
C THR A 50 -0.76 -19.19 7.68
N ARG A 51 -1.54 -20.08 7.04
CA ARG A 51 -2.32 -19.72 5.84
C ARG A 51 -3.38 -18.66 6.12
N PHE A 52 -3.98 -18.68 7.30
CA PHE A 52 -4.95 -17.68 7.73
C PHE A 52 -4.31 -16.29 7.85
N ILE A 53 -3.18 -16.19 8.56
CA ILE A 53 -2.42 -14.93 8.69
C ILE A 53 -1.90 -14.45 7.33
N GLU A 54 -1.40 -15.33 6.47
CA GLU A 54 -0.95 -14.96 5.11
C GLU A 54 -2.10 -14.40 4.26
N ARG A 55 -3.30 -14.96 4.39
CA ARG A 55 -4.49 -14.46 3.69
C ARG A 55 -4.88 -13.08 4.22
N ILE A 56 -5.02 -12.92 5.53
CA ILE A 56 -5.36 -11.63 6.16
C ILE A 56 -4.32 -10.57 5.82
N GLY A 57 -3.02 -10.89 5.96
CA GLY A 57 -1.93 -9.96 5.67
C GLY A 57 -1.95 -9.47 4.22
N LYS A 58 -2.30 -10.32 3.26
CA LYS A 58 -2.48 -9.91 1.86
C LYS A 58 -3.66 -8.97 1.67
N TRP A 59 -4.81 -9.26 2.30
CA TRP A 59 -5.97 -8.37 2.27
C TRP A 59 -5.64 -6.99 2.87
N ILE A 60 -4.95 -6.95 4.01
CA ILE A 60 -4.51 -5.70 4.64
C ILE A 60 -3.59 -4.94 3.68
N ALA A 61 -2.63 -5.60 3.06
CA ALA A 61 -1.70 -4.93 2.15
C ALA A 61 -2.41 -4.37 0.90
N TYR A 62 -3.39 -5.09 0.33
CA TYR A 62 -4.22 -4.56 -0.76
C TYR A 62 -5.07 -3.37 -0.33
N ALA A 63 -5.67 -3.41 0.87
CA ALA A 63 -6.39 -2.26 1.42
C ALA A 63 -5.46 -1.05 1.57
N LEU A 64 -4.23 -1.25 2.03
CA LEU A 64 -3.22 -0.20 2.15
C LEU A 64 -2.85 0.42 0.79
N ILE A 65 -2.72 -0.39 -0.27
CA ILE A 65 -2.48 0.11 -1.62
C ILE A 65 -3.64 1.00 -2.09
N VAL A 66 -4.88 0.57 -1.88
CA VAL A 66 -6.07 1.35 -2.26
C VAL A 66 -6.07 2.69 -1.52
N VAL A 67 -5.83 2.70 -0.21
CA VAL A 67 -5.74 3.93 0.59
C VAL A 67 -4.64 4.86 0.05
N GLY A 68 -3.46 4.31 -0.25
CA GLY A 68 -2.36 5.08 -0.83
C GLY A 68 -2.72 5.74 -2.17
N ILE A 69 -3.38 5.01 -3.06
CA ILE A 69 -3.84 5.55 -4.35
C ILE A 69 -4.86 6.66 -4.15
N VAL A 70 -5.81 6.49 -3.22
CA VAL A 70 -6.82 7.52 -2.90
C VAL A 70 -6.15 8.79 -2.36
N CYS A 71 -5.14 8.68 -1.49
CA CYS A 71 -4.37 9.84 -1.00
C CYS A 71 -3.63 10.59 -2.12
N ILE A 72 -3.11 9.88 -3.13
CA ILE A 72 -2.47 10.51 -4.29
C ILE A 72 -3.51 11.18 -5.19
N TRP A 73 -4.68 10.56 -5.35
CA TRP A 73 -5.78 11.14 -6.12
C TRP A 73 -6.27 12.45 -5.51
N THR A 74 -6.49 12.49 -4.19
CA THR A 74 -6.94 13.71 -3.51
C THR A 74 -5.91 14.83 -3.61
N TYR A 75 -4.61 14.52 -3.59
CA TYR A 75 -3.56 15.50 -3.87
C TYR A 75 -3.70 16.14 -5.26
N SER A 76 -3.99 15.33 -6.30
CA SER A 76 -4.17 15.82 -7.67
C SER A 76 -5.32 16.83 -7.76
N GLN A 77 -6.41 16.59 -7.02
CA GLN A 77 -7.55 17.50 -6.95
C GLN A 77 -7.18 18.83 -6.27
N MET A 78 -6.49 18.78 -5.13
CA MET A 78 -6.05 20.00 -4.42
C MET A 78 -5.08 20.85 -5.25
N LYS A 79 -4.22 20.22 -6.06
CA LYS A 79 -3.32 20.96 -6.97
C LYS A 79 -4.10 21.69 -8.06
N LYS A 80 -5.13 21.05 -8.63
CA LYS A 80 -5.99 21.67 -9.66
C LYS A 80 -6.73 22.90 -9.12
N GLU A 81 -7.30 22.81 -7.91
CA GLU A 81 -7.99 23.93 -7.27
C GLU A 81 -7.07 25.13 -7.02
N LYS A 82 -5.83 24.88 -6.56
CA LYS A 82 -4.84 25.94 -6.36
C LYS A 82 -4.43 26.62 -7.66
N GLU A 83 -4.34 25.87 -8.77
CA GLU A 83 -4.01 26.46 -10.08
C GLU A 83 -5.17 27.29 -10.64
N LEU A 84 -6.42 26.83 -10.47
CA LEU A 84 -7.60 27.61 -10.86
C LEU A 84 -7.71 28.93 -10.08
N GLN A 85 -7.53 28.88 -8.75
CA GLN A 85 -7.50 30.10 -7.93
C GLN A 85 -6.38 31.06 -8.35
N LYS A 86 -5.19 30.54 -8.66
CA LYS A 86 -4.06 31.38 -9.11
C LYS A 86 -4.35 32.07 -10.44
N VAL A 87 -5.04 31.39 -11.37
CA VAL A 87 -5.45 31.97 -12.66
C VAL A 87 -6.51 33.06 -12.48
N GLU A 88 -7.48 32.84 -11.59
CA GLU A 88 -8.52 33.84 -11.27
C GLU A 88 -7.92 35.09 -10.59
N ILE A 89 -6.95 34.92 -9.69
CA ILE A 89 -6.24 36.04 -9.04
C ILE A 89 -5.36 36.82 -10.04
N GLN A 90 -4.79 36.16 -11.05
CA GLN A 90 -3.95 36.82 -12.08
C GLN A 90 -4.75 37.47 -13.21
N ASN A 91 -5.99 37.05 -13.42
CA ASN A 91 -6.90 37.69 -14.37
C ASN A 91 -8.14 38.21 -13.62
N PRO A 92 -7.98 39.21 -12.73
CA PRO A 92 -9.12 39.88 -12.13
C PRO A 92 -9.86 40.58 -13.26
N ARG A 93 -11.06 40.09 -13.59
CA ARG A 93 -11.97 40.79 -14.50
C ARG A 93 -12.38 42.14 -13.92
#